data_AF-A0A2Z5WU35-F1
#
_entry.id   AF-A0A2Z5WU35-F1
#
_cell.length_a   1.000
_cell.length_b   1.000
_cell.length_c   1.000
_cell.angle_alpha   90.00
_cell.angle_beta   90.00
_cell.angle_gamma   90.00
#
_symmetry.space_group_name_H-M   'P 1'
#
loop_
_entity.id
_entity.type
_entity.pdbx_description
1 polymer ?
#
loop_
_entity_poly.entity_id
_entity_poly.type
_entity_poly.pdbx_seq_one_letter_code
_entity_poly.pdbx_strand_id
1 'polypeptide(L)'
;MADITTQQIQELRARTGAGIKDCKAALVDSEGDFTKATEYLRQKGLASAVKKASRAATEGIVHSYIHFGSRIGVLVEVNCETDFVARREELKDLADSVAKQIAASPNVEYVSVADIPAEFVEKEKQIEAGKDDLASKPAAIRDKIVLGRIEKRLKELCLLDQPYIKDQSITVDELVKQTGAKLSENVKVRRFVRFVVGEEIATEAPEAPAPVVESPAPVAEAPAEEPKKDKKDDKKKKK
;
A
#
# COMPACT_ATOMS: atom_id res chain seq x y z
N MET A 1 -0.44 -36.13 23.57
CA MET A 1 -0.54 -34.74 23.10
C MET A 1 -0.10 -33.85 24.25
N ALA A 2 0.68 -32.81 24.01
CA ALA A 2 1.06 -31.89 25.08
C ALA A 2 -0.20 -31.29 25.72
N ASP A 3 -0.29 -31.32 27.06
CA ASP A 3 -1.41 -30.74 27.79
C ASP A 3 -1.28 -29.21 27.79
N ILE A 4 -1.83 -28.57 26.74
CA ILE A 4 -1.82 -27.13 26.59
C ILE A 4 -2.85 -26.49 27.53
N THR A 5 -2.37 -25.68 28.46
CA THR A 5 -3.20 -25.00 29.46
C THR A 5 -3.89 -23.75 28.88
N THR A 6 -5.02 -23.36 29.48
CA THR A 6 -5.72 -22.12 29.13
C THR A 6 -4.83 -20.88 29.32
N GLN A 7 -3.96 -20.88 30.33
CA GLN A 7 -3.03 -19.79 30.60
C GLN A 7 -2.02 -19.63 29.46
N GLN A 8 -1.45 -20.72 28.96
CA GLN A 8 -0.53 -20.67 27.81
C GLN A 8 -1.21 -20.13 26.55
N ILE A 9 -2.47 -20.51 26.30
CA ILE A 9 -3.25 -20.01 25.17
C ILE A 9 -3.51 -18.50 25.32
N GLN A 10 -3.87 -18.04 26.53
CA GLN A 10 -4.08 -16.63 26.82
C GLN A 10 -2.81 -15.80 26.66
N GLU A 11 -1.68 -16.32 27.13
CA GLU A 11 -0.37 -15.67 26.99
C GLU A 11 0.04 -15.54 25.52
N LEU A 12 -0.06 -16.62 24.74
CA LEU A 12 0.27 -16.57 23.30
C LEU A 12 -0.65 -15.61 22.55
N ARG A 13 -1.94 -15.59 22.91
CA ARG A 13 -2.90 -14.63 22.36
C ARG A 13 -2.54 -13.20 22.72
N ALA A 14 -2.14 -12.92 23.95
CA ALA A 14 -1.76 -11.57 24.36
C ALA A 14 -0.54 -11.06 23.58
N ARG A 15 0.43 -11.95 23.29
CA ARG A 15 1.63 -11.61 22.50
C ARG A 15 1.33 -11.41 21.02
N THR A 16 0.53 -12.29 20.42
CA THR A 16 0.33 -12.35 18.95
C THR A 16 -0.93 -11.64 18.46
N GLY A 17 -1.93 -11.46 19.32
CA GLY A 17 -3.28 -11.00 18.95
C GLY A 17 -4.11 -12.02 18.16
N ALA A 18 -3.59 -13.24 17.92
CA ALA A 18 -4.30 -14.25 17.15
C ALA A 18 -5.55 -14.78 17.88
N GLY A 19 -6.46 -15.40 17.12
CA GLY A 19 -7.67 -15.99 17.69
C GLY A 19 -7.36 -17.15 18.65
N ILE A 20 -8.17 -17.33 19.70
CA ILE A 20 -7.97 -18.36 20.74
C ILE A 20 -7.77 -19.76 20.13
N LYS A 21 -8.58 -20.10 19.12
CA LYS A 21 -8.50 -21.39 18.42
C LYS A 21 -7.16 -21.56 17.70
N ASP A 22 -6.67 -20.50 17.05
CA ASP A 22 -5.40 -20.52 16.33
C ASP A 22 -4.23 -20.61 17.31
N CYS A 23 -4.27 -19.89 18.44
CA CYS A 23 -3.26 -20.01 19.50
C CYS A 23 -3.21 -21.42 20.09
N LYS A 24 -4.37 -22.03 20.36
CA LYS A 24 -4.44 -23.41 20.85
C LYS A 24 -3.85 -24.39 19.83
N ALA A 25 -4.26 -24.29 18.56
CA ALA A 25 -3.74 -25.16 17.50
C ALA A 25 -2.22 -25.01 17.35
N ALA A 26 -1.72 -23.77 17.29
CA ALA A 26 -0.29 -23.49 17.17
C ALA A 26 0.53 -24.07 18.34
N LEU A 27 0.03 -23.97 19.57
CA LEU A 27 0.68 -24.57 20.74
C LEU A 27 0.64 -26.10 20.72
N VAL A 28 -0.46 -26.71 20.27
CA VAL A 28 -0.56 -28.17 20.14
C VAL A 28 0.42 -28.68 19.09
N ASP A 29 0.45 -28.05 17.91
CA ASP A 29 1.31 -28.44 16.79
C ASP A 29 2.79 -28.16 17.06
N SER A 30 3.07 -27.20 17.94
CA SER A 30 4.44 -26.87 18.39
C SER A 30 4.83 -27.58 19.69
N GLU A 31 4.03 -28.53 20.18
CA GLU A 31 4.28 -29.28 21.42
C GLU A 31 4.53 -28.38 22.66
N GLY A 32 3.89 -27.21 22.69
CA GLY A 32 4.04 -26.21 23.76
C GLY A 32 5.22 -25.23 23.58
N ASP A 33 5.98 -25.33 22.49
CA ASP A 33 7.05 -24.39 22.17
C ASP A 33 6.48 -23.04 21.71
N PHE A 34 6.61 -22.02 22.57
CA PHE A 34 6.10 -20.68 22.31
C PHE A 34 6.78 -20.00 21.13
N THR A 35 8.07 -20.23 20.90
CA THR A 35 8.81 -19.59 19.82
C THR A 35 8.32 -20.13 18.49
N LYS A 36 8.22 -21.46 18.36
CA LYS A 36 7.66 -22.10 17.16
C LYS A 36 6.20 -21.73 16.92
N ALA A 37 5.39 -21.71 17.98
CA ALA A 37 3.98 -21.33 17.87
C ALA A 37 3.82 -19.86 17.43
N THR A 38 4.70 -18.96 17.91
CA THR A 38 4.71 -17.55 17.52
C THR A 38 5.08 -17.40 16.05
N GLU A 39 6.15 -18.07 15.59
CA GLU A 39 6.54 -18.05 14.17
C GLU A 39 5.44 -18.62 13.25
N TYR A 40 4.82 -19.72 13.65
CA TYR A 40 3.68 -20.30 12.93
C TYR A 40 2.53 -19.29 12.80
N LEU A 41 2.15 -18.65 13.90
CA LEU A 41 1.09 -17.63 13.91
C LEU A 41 1.47 -16.40 13.10
N ARG A 42 2.74 -15.99 13.12
CA ARG A 42 3.25 -14.89 12.30
C ARG A 42 3.08 -15.21 10.81
N GLN A 43 3.55 -16.37 10.36
CA GLN A 43 3.41 -16.80 8.96
C GLN A 43 1.94 -16.91 8.53
N LYS A 44 1.10 -17.50 9.39
CA LYS A 44 -0.35 -17.59 9.15
C LYS A 44 -1.01 -16.20 9.09
N GLY A 45 -0.59 -15.29 9.98
CA GLY A 45 -1.01 -13.90 10.01
C GLY A 45 -0.68 -13.17 8.71
N LEU A 46 0.56 -13.27 8.23
CA LEU A 46 1.00 -12.70 6.96
C LEU A 46 0.17 -13.21 5.79
N ALA A 47 -0.07 -14.53 5.72
CA ALA A 47 -0.94 -15.10 4.69
C ALA A 47 -2.38 -14.58 4.76
N SER A 48 -2.89 -14.33 5.97
CA SER A 48 -4.22 -13.73 6.15
C SER A 48 -4.26 -12.26 5.72
N ALA A 49 -3.20 -11.49 5.99
CA ALA A 49 -3.11 -10.09 5.60
C ALA A 49 -3.13 -9.94 4.07
N VAL A 50 -2.43 -10.80 3.34
CA VAL A 50 -2.46 -10.83 1.86
C VAL A 50 -3.88 -11.04 1.34
N LYS A 51 -4.67 -11.93 1.96
CA LYS A 51 -6.07 -12.15 1.58
C LYS A 51 -6.98 -10.95 1.86
N LYS A 52 -6.60 -10.09 2.79
CA LYS A 52 -7.36 -8.88 3.17
C LYS A 52 -6.91 -7.64 2.38
N ALA A 53 -5.77 -7.69 1.69
CA ALA A 53 -5.18 -6.54 1.02
C ALA A 53 -6.11 -5.85 -0.01
N SER A 54 -7.04 -6.61 -0.61
CA SER A 54 -8.03 -6.07 -1.55
C SER A 54 -9.23 -5.37 -0.91
N ARG A 55 -9.41 -5.48 0.42
CA ARG A 55 -10.51 -4.83 1.13
C ARG A 55 -10.28 -3.33 1.17
N ALA A 56 -11.37 -2.57 1.10
CA ALA A 56 -11.30 -1.12 1.24
C ALA A 56 -10.83 -0.75 2.65
N ALA A 57 -9.73 -0.01 2.73
CA ALA A 57 -9.22 0.61 3.95
C ALA A 57 -9.31 2.14 3.76
N THR A 58 -10.42 2.72 4.20
CA THR A 58 -10.76 4.15 4.02
C THR A 58 -10.72 4.94 5.32
N GLU A 59 -10.74 4.25 6.46
CA GLU A 59 -10.55 4.84 7.79
C GLU A 59 -9.06 4.85 8.14
N GLY A 60 -8.67 5.51 9.24
CA GLY A 60 -7.27 5.48 9.69
C GLY A 60 -6.85 6.71 10.48
N ILE A 61 -5.54 6.96 10.49
CA ILE A 61 -4.91 8.06 11.21
C ILE A 61 -3.87 8.77 10.34
N VAL A 62 -3.77 10.09 10.55
CA VAL A 62 -2.60 10.87 10.14
C VAL A 62 -1.75 11.09 11.38
N HIS A 63 -0.49 10.69 11.33
CA HIS A 63 0.47 10.83 12.42
C HIS A 63 1.60 11.78 12.04
N SER A 64 2.00 12.63 12.97
CA SER A 64 3.12 13.54 12.82
C SER A 64 4.28 13.14 13.72
N TYR A 65 5.49 13.18 13.20
CA TYR A 65 6.71 12.96 13.96
C TYR A 65 7.72 14.05 13.66
N ILE A 66 8.20 14.73 14.70
CA ILE A 66 9.31 15.68 14.62
C ILE A 66 10.54 15.01 15.22
N HIS A 67 11.58 14.84 14.41
CA HIS A 67 12.82 14.23 14.87
C HIS A 67 13.59 15.15 15.80
N PHE A 68 14.49 14.56 16.59
CA PHE A 68 15.34 15.30 17.53
C PHE A 68 16.08 16.45 16.83
N GLY A 69 16.11 17.62 17.48
CA GLY A 69 16.69 18.85 16.93
C GLY A 69 15.79 19.61 15.96
N SER A 70 14.54 19.19 15.75
CA SER A 70 13.53 19.90 14.94
C SER A 70 13.95 20.21 13.50
N ARG A 71 14.88 19.41 12.95
CA ARG A 71 15.38 19.58 11.57
C ARG A 71 14.69 18.68 10.56
N ILE A 72 14.02 17.62 11.02
CA ILE A 72 13.30 16.66 10.18
C ILE A 72 11.88 16.52 10.73
N GLY A 73 10.89 16.68 9.86
CA GLY A 73 9.47 16.45 10.18
C GLY A 73 8.86 15.44 9.23
N VAL A 74 7.99 14.58 9.73
CA VAL A 74 7.28 13.57 8.92
C VAL A 74 5.78 13.66 9.22
N LEU A 75 4.97 13.61 8.17
CA LEU A 75 3.54 13.33 8.24
C LEU A 75 3.28 12.04 7.48
N VAL A 76 2.58 11.10 8.10
CA VAL A 76 2.22 9.82 7.49
C VAL A 76 0.74 9.53 7.68
N GLU A 77 0.10 9.04 6.62
CA GLU A 77 -1.27 8.54 6.66
C GLU A 77 -1.24 7.01 6.65
N VAL A 78 -1.83 6.39 7.68
CA VAL A 78 -2.00 4.94 7.79
C VAL A 78 -3.49 4.63 7.83
N ASN A 79 -3.97 3.87 6.86
CA ASN A 79 -5.37 3.48 6.78
C ASN A 79 -5.63 2.09 7.38
N CYS A 80 -6.85 1.89 7.85
CA CYS A 80 -7.46 0.64 8.28
C CYS A 80 -8.91 0.51 7.73
N GLU A 81 -9.61 -0.57 8.04
CA GLU A 81 -10.99 -0.79 7.55
C GLU A 81 -12.01 -0.01 8.37
N THR A 82 -11.82 0.08 9.71
CA THR A 82 -12.82 0.69 10.61
C THR A 82 -12.26 1.81 11.49
N ASP A 83 -13.15 2.71 11.92
CA ASP A 83 -12.84 3.81 12.85
C ASP A 83 -12.50 3.32 14.27
N PHE A 84 -13.04 2.16 14.65
CA PHE A 84 -12.69 1.47 15.90
C PHE A 84 -11.21 1.10 15.94
N VAL A 85 -10.68 0.52 14.86
CA VAL A 85 -9.25 0.18 14.76
C VAL A 85 -8.39 1.43 14.63
N ALA A 86 -8.88 2.48 13.97
CA ALA A 86 -8.17 3.77 13.86
C ALA A 86 -7.77 4.36 15.23
N ARG A 87 -8.54 4.08 16.29
CA ARG A 87 -8.31 4.63 17.63
C ARG A 87 -7.43 3.76 18.52
N ARG A 88 -7.07 2.55 18.08
CA ARG A 88 -6.28 1.60 18.87
C ARG A 88 -4.81 2.01 18.96
N GLU A 89 -4.21 1.75 20.12
CA GLU A 89 -2.79 2.02 20.36
C GLU A 89 -1.89 1.27 19.37
N GLU A 90 -2.24 0.06 18.97
CA GLU A 90 -1.41 -0.70 18.02
C GLU A 90 -1.29 -0.04 16.63
N LEU A 91 -2.32 0.68 16.17
CA LEU A 91 -2.25 1.42 14.91
C LEU A 91 -1.41 2.70 15.07
N LYS A 92 -1.53 3.38 16.22
CA LYS A 92 -0.70 4.56 16.55
C LYS A 92 0.78 4.19 16.66
N ASP A 93 1.09 3.07 17.31
CA ASP A 93 2.46 2.54 17.44
C ASP A 93 3.07 2.18 16.08
N LEU A 94 2.26 1.63 15.16
CA LEU A 94 2.67 1.39 13.79
C LEU A 94 2.96 2.72 13.08
N ALA A 95 2.05 3.69 13.14
CA ALA A 95 2.24 4.98 12.48
C ALA A 95 3.47 5.74 13.02
N ASP A 96 3.73 5.69 14.32
CA ASP A 96 4.95 6.24 14.93
C ASP A 96 6.21 5.51 14.45
N SER A 97 6.19 4.18 14.43
CA SER A 97 7.31 3.37 13.95
C SER A 97 7.62 3.64 12.48
N VAL A 98 6.59 3.75 11.65
CA VAL A 98 6.71 4.10 10.22
C VAL A 98 7.22 5.54 10.05
N ALA A 99 6.72 6.50 10.82
CA ALA A 99 7.18 7.89 10.73
C ALA A 99 8.67 8.01 11.11
N LYS A 100 9.12 7.27 12.13
CA LYS A 100 10.53 7.19 12.52
C LYS A 100 11.40 6.51 11.46
N GLN A 101 10.88 5.45 10.81
CA GLN A 101 11.54 4.84 9.66
C GLN A 101 11.76 5.87 8.55
N ILE A 102 10.71 6.58 8.14
CA ILE A 102 10.77 7.61 7.09
C ILE A 102 11.80 8.68 7.46
N ALA A 103 11.80 9.15 8.71
CA ALA A 103 12.77 10.14 9.17
C ALA A 103 14.23 9.66 9.02
N ALA A 104 14.48 8.37 9.26
CA ALA A 104 15.79 7.73 9.18
C ALA A 104 16.20 7.28 7.77
N SER A 105 15.28 7.29 6.80
CA SER A 105 15.49 6.82 5.43
C SER A 105 15.47 7.98 4.42
N PRO A 106 16.60 8.69 4.20
CA PRO A 106 16.62 9.90 3.36
C PRO A 106 16.37 9.64 1.87
N ASN A 107 16.56 8.42 1.41
CA ASN A 107 16.37 8.05 0.00
C ASN A 107 14.93 7.58 -0.30
N VAL A 108 14.08 7.42 0.72
CA VAL A 108 12.73 6.90 0.53
C VAL A 108 11.81 8.04 0.09
N GLU A 109 11.24 7.89 -1.10
CA GLU A 109 10.38 8.87 -1.75
C GLU A 109 8.96 8.33 -2.00
N TYR A 110 8.83 7.01 -2.14
CA TYR A 110 7.57 6.34 -2.49
C TYR A 110 7.16 5.34 -1.39
N VAL A 111 5.87 5.03 -1.31
CA VAL A 111 5.39 3.99 -0.41
C VAL A 111 5.82 2.61 -0.94
N SER A 112 5.55 2.34 -2.22
CA SER A 112 5.84 1.08 -2.89
C SER A 112 6.34 1.29 -4.33
N VAL A 113 6.89 0.23 -4.93
CA VAL A 113 7.37 0.27 -6.33
C VAL A 113 6.25 0.63 -7.31
N ALA A 114 5.00 0.28 -6.99
CA ALA A 114 3.84 0.60 -7.82
C ALA A 114 3.50 2.10 -7.83
N ASP A 115 4.00 2.87 -6.86
CA ASP A 115 3.78 4.32 -6.77
C ASP A 115 4.84 5.11 -7.55
N ILE A 116 5.87 4.45 -8.10
CA ILE A 116 6.94 5.10 -8.86
C ILE A 116 6.44 5.39 -10.29
N PRO A 117 6.54 6.64 -10.79
CA PRO A 117 6.18 6.99 -12.15
C PRO A 117 6.92 6.15 -13.19
N ALA A 118 6.21 5.63 -14.20
CA ALA A 118 6.80 4.81 -15.25
C ALA A 118 7.92 5.53 -16.01
N GLU A 119 7.81 6.86 -16.16
CA GLU A 119 8.85 7.69 -16.78
C GLU A 119 10.16 7.70 -15.98
N PHE A 120 10.06 7.68 -14.65
CA PHE A 120 11.23 7.62 -13.78
C PHE A 120 11.93 6.26 -13.95
N VAL A 121 11.16 5.17 -13.96
CA VAL A 121 11.69 3.81 -14.14
C VAL A 121 12.42 3.67 -15.49
N GLU A 122 11.85 4.19 -16.57
CA GLU A 122 12.45 4.11 -17.90
C GLU A 122 13.71 4.99 -18.02
N LYS A 123 13.71 6.19 -17.43
CA LYS A 123 14.90 7.05 -17.35
C LYS A 123 16.03 6.36 -16.60
N GLU A 124 15.74 5.80 -15.43
CA GLU A 124 16.73 5.07 -14.62
C GLU A 124 17.29 3.86 -15.37
N LYS A 125 16.43 3.16 -16.12
CA LYS A 125 16.83 2.03 -16.97
C LYS A 125 17.80 2.45 -18.07
N GLN A 126 17.55 3.58 -18.72
CA GLN A 126 18.43 4.11 -19.76
C GLN A 126 19.77 4.55 -19.18
N ILE A 127 19.77 5.18 -18.01
CA ILE A 127 20.99 5.58 -17.30
C ILE A 127 21.83 4.35 -16.95
N GLU A 128 21.22 3.33 -16.35
CA GLU A 128 21.93 2.10 -15.98
C GLU A 128 22.43 1.33 -17.20
N ALA A 129 21.63 1.26 -18.27
CA ALA A 129 22.06 0.63 -19.51
C ALA A 129 23.25 1.37 -20.13
N GLY A 130 23.28 2.70 -20.08
CA GLY A 130 24.32 3.54 -20.68
C GLY A 130 25.69 3.50 -20.00
N LYS A 131 25.86 2.83 -18.86
CA LYS A 131 27.14 2.81 -18.14
C LYS A 131 28.23 2.01 -18.87
N ASP A 132 29.43 2.58 -18.91
CA ASP A 132 30.60 2.04 -19.62
C ASP A 132 31.05 0.66 -19.10
N ASP A 133 30.75 0.35 -17.84
CA ASP A 133 31.09 -0.92 -17.20
C ASP A 133 30.31 -2.13 -17.77
N LEU A 134 29.33 -1.86 -18.63
CA LEU A 134 28.52 -2.85 -19.33
C LEU A 134 28.92 -3.03 -20.81
N ALA A 135 29.80 -2.18 -21.35
CA ALA A 135 30.19 -2.20 -22.76
C ALA A 135 30.95 -3.48 -23.16
N SER A 136 31.67 -4.09 -22.21
CA SER A 136 32.45 -5.32 -22.41
C SER A 136 31.64 -6.62 -22.22
N LYS A 137 30.35 -6.52 -21.85
CA LYS A 137 29.51 -7.68 -21.51
C LYS A 137 28.57 -8.06 -22.66
N PRO A 138 28.29 -9.36 -22.87
CA PRO A 138 27.27 -9.81 -23.81
C PRO A 138 25.89 -9.19 -23.50
N ALA A 139 25.11 -8.89 -24.54
CA ALA A 139 23.81 -8.20 -24.41
C ALA A 139 22.87 -8.85 -23.37
N ALA A 140 22.73 -10.18 -23.40
CA ALA A 140 21.90 -10.91 -22.45
C ALA A 140 22.37 -10.81 -20.99
N ILE A 141 23.68 -10.62 -20.75
CA ILE A 141 24.24 -10.42 -19.40
C ILE A 141 24.06 -8.96 -18.98
N ARG A 142 24.22 -8.01 -19.90
CA ARG A 142 23.97 -6.58 -19.68
C ARG A 142 22.53 -6.35 -19.23
N ASP A 143 21.55 -6.91 -19.94
CA ASP A 143 20.13 -6.72 -19.62
C ASP A 143 19.77 -7.26 -18.22
N LYS A 144 20.33 -8.42 -17.85
CA LYS A 144 20.16 -8.99 -16.51
C LYS A 144 20.78 -8.12 -15.41
N ILE A 145 21.95 -7.53 -15.67
CA ILE A 145 22.61 -6.63 -14.72
C ILE A 145 21.80 -5.35 -14.54
N VAL A 146 21.37 -4.75 -15.65
CA VAL A 146 20.55 -3.52 -15.64
C VAL A 146 19.26 -3.76 -14.87
N LEU A 147 18.56 -4.87 -15.14
CA LEU A 147 17.34 -5.23 -14.42
C LEU A 147 17.57 -5.35 -12.91
N GLY A 148 18.62 -6.07 -12.47
CA GLY A 148 18.93 -6.20 -11.05
C GLY A 148 19.33 -4.86 -10.38
N ARG A 149 20.01 -3.97 -11.10
CA ARG A 149 20.35 -2.63 -10.61
C ARG A 149 19.11 -1.75 -10.44
N ILE A 150 18.22 -1.75 -11.43
CA ILE A 150 16.95 -1.02 -11.36
C ILE A 150 16.10 -1.55 -10.22
N GLU A 151 15.90 -2.87 -10.12
CA GLU A 151 15.12 -3.47 -9.04
C GLU A 151 15.65 -3.06 -7.66
N LYS A 152 16.98 -3.08 -7.47
CA LYS A 152 17.61 -2.60 -6.24
C LYS A 152 17.33 -1.12 -6.01
N ARG A 153 17.51 -0.27 -7.03
CA ARG A 153 17.31 1.17 -6.94
C ARG A 153 15.86 1.51 -6.60
N LEU A 154 14.89 0.89 -7.27
CA LEU A 154 13.47 1.12 -6.99
C LEU A 154 13.12 0.72 -5.55
N LYS A 155 13.65 -0.41 -5.07
CA LYS A 155 13.46 -0.83 -3.67
C LYS A 155 14.07 0.15 -2.68
N GLU A 156 15.26 0.70 -2.95
CA GLU A 156 15.89 1.73 -2.10
C GLU A 156 15.04 3.00 -1.97
N LEU A 157 14.23 3.33 -2.99
CA LEU A 157 13.31 4.48 -2.98
C LEU A 157 11.97 4.18 -2.28
N CYS A 158 11.65 2.92 -2.01
CA CYS A 158 10.35 2.49 -1.50
C CYS A 158 10.38 2.18 -0.02
N LEU A 159 9.44 2.77 0.73
CA LEU A 159 9.28 2.57 2.16
C LEU A 159 9.05 1.10 2.53
N LEU A 160 8.11 0.44 1.85
CA LEU A 160 7.67 -0.91 2.17
C LEU A 160 8.76 -1.97 1.99
N ASP A 161 9.71 -1.73 1.09
CA ASP A 161 10.86 -2.60 0.82
C ASP A 161 12.03 -2.39 1.79
N GLN A 162 12.01 -1.33 2.61
CA GLN A 162 13.09 -1.08 3.55
C GLN A 162 13.12 -2.13 4.67
N PRO A 163 14.32 -2.55 5.11
CA PRO A 163 14.50 -3.19 6.40
C PRO A 163 14.00 -2.29 7.53
N TYR A 164 13.28 -2.87 8.49
CA TYR A 164 12.74 -2.11 9.61
C TYR A 164 13.83 -1.72 10.61
N ILE A 165 13.94 -0.43 10.94
CA ILE A 165 15.03 0.09 11.77
C ILE A 165 15.17 -0.59 13.14
N LYS A 166 14.08 -1.03 13.77
CA LYS A 166 14.12 -1.69 15.09
C LYS A 166 14.34 -3.20 14.99
N ASP A 167 14.09 -3.79 13.82
CA ASP A 167 14.29 -5.21 13.56
C ASP A 167 14.61 -5.41 12.07
N GLN A 168 15.91 -5.54 11.78
CA GLN A 168 16.44 -5.69 10.42
C GLN A 168 16.10 -7.05 9.80
N SER A 169 15.49 -7.98 10.54
CA SER A 169 15.07 -9.29 10.02
C SER A 169 13.77 -9.22 9.22
N ILE A 170 13.01 -8.13 9.36
CA ILE A 170 11.74 -7.91 8.66
C ILE A 170 11.77 -6.59 7.89
N THR A 171 10.91 -6.50 6.87
CA THR A 171 10.68 -5.24 6.15
C THR A 171 9.58 -4.41 6.81
N VAL A 172 9.46 -3.15 6.40
CA VAL A 172 8.34 -2.29 6.80
C VAL A 172 7.00 -2.87 6.34
N ASP A 173 6.94 -3.47 5.14
CA ASP A 173 5.73 -4.18 4.66
C ASP A 173 5.34 -5.33 5.58
N GLU A 174 6.29 -6.13 6.02
CA GLU A 174 6.03 -7.20 6.97
C GLU A 174 5.51 -6.66 8.32
N LEU A 175 6.08 -5.57 8.83
CA LEU A 175 5.59 -4.90 10.03
C LEU A 175 4.12 -4.45 9.88
N VAL A 176 3.78 -3.83 8.75
CA VAL A 176 2.41 -3.39 8.44
C VAL A 176 1.46 -4.59 8.38
N LYS A 177 1.84 -5.66 7.68
CA LYS A 177 1.05 -6.90 7.57
C LYS A 177 0.89 -7.62 8.90
N GLN A 178 1.92 -7.68 9.73
CA GLN A 178 1.87 -8.26 11.08
C GLN A 178 0.88 -7.47 11.96
N THR A 179 0.92 -6.14 11.87
CA THR A 179 -0.02 -5.27 12.59
C THR A 179 -1.45 -5.47 12.10
N GLY A 180 -1.67 -5.54 10.78
CA GLY A 180 -2.98 -5.85 10.20
C GLY A 180 -3.51 -7.23 10.62
N ALA A 181 -2.65 -8.25 10.70
CA ALA A 181 -3.02 -9.56 11.21
C ALA A 181 -3.45 -9.51 12.68
N LYS A 182 -2.71 -8.78 13.53
CA LYS A 182 -3.03 -8.57 14.95
C LYS A 182 -4.36 -7.83 15.14
N LEU A 183 -4.64 -6.85 14.28
CA LEU A 183 -5.87 -6.05 14.29
C LEU A 183 -7.03 -6.75 13.57
N SER A 184 -6.75 -7.84 12.85
CA SER A 184 -7.68 -8.53 11.97
C SER A 184 -8.29 -7.68 10.85
N GLU A 185 -7.61 -6.62 10.42
CA GLU A 185 -8.02 -5.72 9.33
C GLU A 185 -6.94 -5.59 8.25
N ASN A 186 -7.33 -5.09 7.08
CA ASN A 186 -6.40 -4.54 6.09
C ASN A 186 -5.82 -3.22 6.61
N VAL A 187 -4.51 -3.17 6.78
CA VAL A 187 -3.79 -1.96 7.19
C VAL A 187 -2.80 -1.59 6.09
N LYS A 188 -2.73 -0.31 5.72
CA LYS A 188 -1.86 0.18 4.66
C LYS A 188 -1.27 1.54 5.01
N VAL A 189 -0.02 1.77 4.62
CA VAL A 189 0.53 3.13 4.55
C VAL A 189 0.01 3.74 3.25
N ARG A 190 -0.67 4.88 3.33
CA ARG A 190 -1.32 5.50 2.16
C ARG A 190 -0.41 6.48 1.45
N ARG A 191 0.26 7.33 2.22
CA ARG A 191 1.19 8.37 1.77
C ARG A 191 1.98 8.89 2.95
N PHE A 192 3.08 9.53 2.66
CA PHE A 192 3.82 10.32 3.63
C PHE A 192 4.42 11.55 2.96
N VAL A 193 4.86 12.49 3.78
CA VAL A 193 5.77 13.56 3.39
C VAL A 193 6.84 13.68 4.44
N ARG A 194 8.07 13.90 3.99
CA ARG A 194 9.24 14.13 4.83
C ARG A 194 9.76 15.52 4.50
N PHE A 195 10.00 16.31 5.53
CA PHE A 195 10.56 17.65 5.45
C PHE A 195 11.95 17.65 6.08
N VAL A 196 12.92 18.27 5.42
CA VAL A 196 14.23 18.56 6.01
C VAL A 196 14.52 20.06 5.94
N VAL A 197 14.99 20.63 7.05
CA VAL A 197 15.41 22.03 7.10
C VAL A 197 16.60 22.24 6.16
N GLY A 198 16.41 23.14 5.19
CA GLY A 198 17.43 23.50 4.19
C GLY A 198 17.38 22.63 2.93
N GLU A 199 16.37 21.78 2.78
CA GLU A 199 16.10 21.09 1.52
C GLU A 199 15.64 22.08 0.45
N GLU A 200 16.26 22.03 -0.73
CA GLU A 200 15.87 22.87 -1.85
C GLU A 200 14.49 22.43 -2.34
N ILE A 201 13.51 23.33 -2.24
CA ILE A 201 12.17 23.06 -2.77
C ILE A 201 12.29 23.12 -4.29
N ALA A 202 12.16 21.97 -4.95
CA ALA A 202 11.99 21.93 -6.40
C ALA A 202 10.72 22.73 -6.75
N THR A 203 10.92 23.89 -7.37
CA THR A 203 9.81 24.68 -7.90
C THR A 203 9.39 24.02 -9.20
N GLU A 204 8.41 23.12 -9.16
CA GLU A 204 7.68 22.77 -10.36
C GLU A 204 6.91 24.01 -10.82
N ALA A 205 7.24 24.50 -12.02
CA ALA A 205 6.46 25.54 -12.67
C ALA A 205 5.00 25.06 -12.77
N PRO A 206 4.00 25.93 -12.54
CA PRO A 206 2.61 25.51 -12.62
C PRO A 206 2.32 25.01 -14.04
N GLU A 207 2.00 23.72 -14.15
CA GLU A 207 1.41 23.17 -15.36
C GLU A 207 0.10 23.93 -15.61
N ALA A 208 0.04 24.66 -16.73
CA ALA A 208 -1.13 25.45 -17.08
C ALA A 208 -2.38 24.55 -17.03
N PRO A 209 -3.50 25.00 -16.45
CA PRO A 209 -4.68 24.16 -16.32
C PRO A 209 -5.11 23.65 -17.70
N ALA A 210 -5.17 22.33 -17.85
CA ALA A 210 -5.72 21.68 -19.03
C ALA A 210 -7.10 22.31 -19.35
N PRO A 211 -7.41 22.61 -20.61
CA PRO A 211 -8.68 23.23 -20.97
C PRO A 211 -9.81 22.34 -20.48
N VAL A 212 -10.69 22.94 -19.67
CA VAL A 212 -11.88 22.28 -19.13
C VAL A 212 -12.71 21.83 -20.32
N VAL A 213 -12.72 20.52 -20.58
CA VAL A 213 -13.62 19.93 -21.58
C VAL A 213 -15.00 19.95 -20.94
N GLU A 214 -15.78 20.96 -21.31
CA GLU A 214 -17.17 21.10 -20.93
C GLU A 214 -17.91 19.83 -21.37
N SER A 215 -18.42 19.06 -20.39
CA SER A 215 -19.20 17.86 -20.68
C SER A 215 -20.50 18.28 -21.38
N PRO A 216 -20.88 17.66 -22.51
CA PRO A 216 -22.12 18.02 -23.17
C PRO A 216 -23.31 17.72 -22.25
N ALA A 217 -24.17 18.72 -22.08
CA ALA A 217 -25.41 18.63 -21.33
C ALA A 217 -26.28 17.44 -21.78
N PRO A 218 -27.05 16.83 -20.88
CA PRO A 218 -27.94 15.72 -21.25
C PRO A 218 -28.97 16.20 -22.27
N VAL A 219 -29.06 15.49 -23.40
CA VAL A 219 -30.02 15.74 -24.46
C VAL A 219 -31.43 15.59 -23.90
N ALA A 220 -32.22 16.66 -23.99
CA ALA A 220 -33.62 16.68 -23.62
C ALA A 220 -34.42 15.63 -24.43
N GLU A 221 -35.20 14.83 -23.72
CA GLU A 221 -36.14 13.87 -24.27
C GLU A 221 -37.21 14.61 -25.10
N ALA A 222 -37.34 14.23 -26.37
CA ALA A 222 -38.31 14.84 -27.29
C ALA A 222 -39.76 14.48 -26.88
N PRO A 223 -40.73 15.40 -26.94
CA PRO A 223 -42.10 15.12 -26.55
C PRO A 223 -42.80 14.20 -27.56
N ALA A 224 -43.62 13.30 -27.02
CA ALA A 224 -44.44 12.34 -27.76
C ALA A 224 -45.35 13.01 -28.80
N GLU A 225 -45.33 12.46 -30.02
CA GLU A 225 -46.16 12.89 -31.15
C GLU A 225 -47.54 12.20 -31.07
N GLU A 226 -48.61 13.00 -30.92
CA GLU A 226 -50.00 12.54 -31.05
C GLU A 226 -50.37 12.20 -32.51
N PRO A 227 -51.24 11.20 -32.76
CA PRO A 227 -51.49 10.69 -34.11
C PRO A 227 -52.45 11.59 -34.90
N LYS A 228 -52.02 12.10 -36.07
CA LYS A 228 -52.90 12.79 -37.04
C LYS A 228 -53.33 11.88 -38.19
N LYS A 229 -54.56 11.37 -38.03
CA LYS A 229 -55.61 11.01 -39.02
C LYS A 229 -55.21 10.83 -40.50
N ASP A 230 -55.36 9.59 -40.96
CA ASP A 230 -55.47 9.18 -42.37
C ASP A 230 -56.56 9.93 -43.14
N LYS A 231 -56.20 10.55 -44.27
CA LYS A 231 -57.15 10.87 -45.36
C LYS A 231 -57.02 9.81 -46.44
N LYS A 232 -58.05 8.99 -46.55
CA LYS A 232 -58.23 7.95 -47.56
C LYS A 232 -58.81 8.59 -48.82
N ASP A 233 -57.99 8.78 -49.85
CA ASP A 233 -58.45 9.09 -51.20
C ASP A 233 -58.94 7.81 -51.87
N ASP A 234 -60.26 7.62 -51.91
CA ASP A 234 -60.92 6.55 -52.65
C ASP A 234 -61.29 7.08 -54.05
N LYS A 235 -60.55 6.62 -55.07
CA LYS A 235 -60.89 6.84 -56.47
C LYS A 235 -60.84 5.52 -57.23
N LYS A 236 -61.96 4.79 -57.25
CA LYS A 236 -62.20 3.75 -58.27
C LYS A 236 -63.65 3.75 -58.77
N LYS A 237 -63.76 4.12 -60.06
CA LYS A 237 -64.88 4.02 -61.01
C LYS A 237 -65.69 2.72 -60.93
N LYS A 238 -67.02 2.79 -61.11
CA LYS A 238 -67.77 2.23 -62.27
C LYS A 238 -69.29 2.21 -62.07
N LYS A 239 -69.99 2.63 -63.13
CA LYS A 239 -71.40 2.42 -63.52
C LYS A 239 -72.48 3.07 -62.67
#